data_AF-A0A453L575-F1
#
_entry.id   AF-A0A453L575-F1
#
_cell.length_a   1.000
_cell.length_b   1.000
_cell.length_c   1.000
_cell.angle_alpha   90.00
_cell.angle_beta   90.00
_cell.angle_gamma   90.00
#
_symmetry.space_group_name_H-M   'P 1'
#
loop_
_entity.id
_entity.type
_entity.pdbx_description
1 polymer ?
#
loop_
_entity_poly.entity_id
_entity_poly.type
_entity_poly.pdbx_seq_one_letter_code
_entity_poly.pdbx_strand_id
1 'polypeptide(L)' 'LNAGDVVVHIFLPPQREFYNLEEFYGNATPIELPFETQLQ' A
#
# COMPACT_ATOMS: atom_id res chain seq x y z
N LEU A 1 15.62 -14.03 8.28
CA LEU A 1 14.87 -13.06 7.45
C LEU A 1 13.42 -13.49 7.47
N ASN A 2 12.60 -12.84 8.30
CA ASN A 2 11.15 -13.07 8.26
C ASN A 2 10.59 -12.02 7.30
N ALA A 3 10.09 -12.46 6.15
CA ALA A 3 9.57 -11.58 5.10
C ALA A 3 8.03 -11.58 5.10
N GLY A 4 7.42 -11.77 6.28
CA GLY A 4 5.96 -11.84 6.48
C GLY A 4 5.32 -10.58 7.05
N ASP A 5 6.11 -9.54 7.29
CA ASP A 5 5.65 -8.34 8.01
C ASP A 5 4.92 -7.33 7.11
N VAL A 6 4.98 -7.51 5.78
CA VAL A 6 4.41 -6.59 4.79
C VAL A 6 3.58 -7.36 3.76
N VAL A 7 2.40 -6.83 3.45
CA VAL A 7 1.52 -7.31 2.37
C VAL A 7 1.39 -6.22 1.31
N VAL A 8 1.55 -6.57 0.03
CA VAL A 8 1.39 -5.65 -1.10
C VAL A 8 0.23 -6.12 -1.97
N HIS A 9 -0.72 -5.22 -2.23
CA HIS A 9 -1.85 -5.47 -3.13
C HIS A 9 -1.63 -4.78 -4.48
N ILE A 10 -1.61 -5.57 -5.57
CA ILE A 10 -1.53 -5.07 -6.96
C ILE A 10 -2.86 -5.38 -7.64
N PHE A 11 -3.54 -4.34 -8.12
CA PHE A 11 -4.88 -4.44 -8.70
C PHE A 11 -4.99 -3.74 -10.04
N LEU A 12 -5.91 -4.23 -10.90
CA LEU A 12 -6.43 -3.44 -12.02
C LEU A 12 -7.33 -2.29 -11.51
N PRO A 13 -7.50 -1.19 -12.26
CA PRO A 13 -8.24 -0.02 -11.77
C PRO A 13 -9.66 -0.34 -11.26
N PRO A 14 -10.50 -1.13 -11.97
CA PRO A 14 -11.85 -1.45 -11.48
C PRO A 14 -11.85 -2.28 -10.18
N GLN A 15 -10.83 -3.12 -9.98
CA GLN A 15 -10.70 -3.94 -8.78
C GLN A 15 -10.28 -3.09 -7.57
N ARG A 16 -9.44 -2.07 -7.78
CA ARG A 16 -9.04 -1.13 -6.72
C ARG A 16 -10.25 -0.38 -6.17
N GLU A 17 -11.12 0.12 -7.05
CA GLU A 17 -12.35 0.81 -6.67
C GLU A 17 -13.33 -0.14 -5.96
N PHE A 18 -13.48 -1.36 -6.46
CA PHE A 18 -14.35 -2.37 -5.84
C PHE A 18 -13.92 -2.77 -4.43
N TYR A 19 -12.61 -3.00 -4.21
CA TYR A 19 -12.10 -3.40 -2.89
C TYR A 19 -11.93 -2.22 -1.92
N ASN A 20 -11.74 -1.00 -2.44
CA ASN A 20 -11.59 0.26 -1.71
C ASN A 20 -10.75 0.18 -0.42
N LEU A 21 -9.64 -0.56 -0.44
CA LEU A 21 -8.80 -0.77 0.74
C LEU A 21 -8.25 0.53 1.34
N GLU A 22 -8.16 1.58 0.54
CA GLU A 22 -7.74 2.92 0.96
C GLU A 22 -8.66 3.50 2.05
N GLU A 23 -9.97 3.24 2.01
CA GLU A 23 -10.91 3.65 3.06
C GLU A 23 -10.68 2.87 4.36
N PHE A 24 -10.46 1.55 4.24
CA PHE A 24 -10.24 0.68 5.40
C PHE A 24 -8.93 1.00 6.14
N TYR A 25 -7.86 1.35 5.41
CA TYR A 25 -6.57 1.73 5.99
C TYR A 25 -6.39 3.24 6.19
N GLY A 26 -7.39 4.07 5.85
CA GLY A 26 -7.28 5.53 5.92
C GLY A 26 -7.01 6.10 7.32
N ASN A 27 -7.30 5.33 8.37
CA ASN A 27 -7.02 5.68 9.77
C ASN A 27 -5.74 5.03 10.33
N ALA A 28 -5.05 4.20 9.55
CA ALA A 28 -3.82 3.56 9.98
C ALA A 28 -2.66 4.57 10.08
N THR A 29 -1.68 4.28 10.93
CA THR A 29 -0.48 5.12 11.05
C THR A 29 0.32 5.04 9.75
N PRO A 30 0.55 6.16 9.04
CA PRO A 30 1.41 6.16 7.86
C PRO A 30 2.84 5.89 8.29
N ILE A 31 3.55 5.08 7.50
CA ILE A 31 4.99 4.85 7.66
C ILE A 31 5.71 5.46 6.46
N GLU A 32 6.78 6.20 6.72
CA GLU A 32 7.65 6.71 5.66
C GLU A 32 8.47 5.54 5.11
N LEU A 33 8.41 5.33 3.80
CA LEU A 33 9.20 4.30 3.15
C LEU A 33 10.63 4.81 2.95
N PRO A 34 11.66 3.99 3.23
CA PRO A 34 13.06 4.42 3.14
C PRO A 34 13.57 4.59 1.68
N PHE A 35 12.68 4.46 0.69
CA PHE A 35 12.95 4.58 -0.73
C PHE A 35 11.91 5.48 -1.39
N GLU A 36 11.71 6.70 -0.87
CA GLU A 36 11.04 7.71 -1.67
C GLU A 36 11.75 7.84 -3.01
N THR A 37 10.92 7.79 -4.06
CA THR A 37 11.33 7.53 -5.42
C THR A 37 12.34 8.59 -5.85
N GLN A 38 13.57 8.16 -6.19
CA GLN A 38 14.54 8.96 -6.94
C GLN A 38 14.02 9.19 -8.37
N LEU A 39 12.87 9.83 -8.50
CA LEU A 39 12.39 10.45 -9.73
C LEU A 39 12.87 11.89 -9.69
N GLN A 40 14.12 12.06 -10.11
CA GLN A 40 14.67 13.34 -10.55
C GLN A 40 14.59 13.41 -12.07
#